data_AF-A0A1Y1UQK6-F1
#
_entry.id   AF-A0A1Y1UQK6-F1
#
_cell.length_a   1.000
_cell.length_b   1.000
_cell.length_c   1.000
_cell.angle_alpha   90.00
_cell.angle_beta   90.00
_cell.angle_gamma   90.00
#
_symmetry.space_group_name_H-M   'P 1'
#
loop_
_entity.id
_entity.type
_entity.pdbx_description
1 polymer ?
#
loop_
_entity_poly.entity_id
_entity_poly.type
_entity_poly.pdbx_seq_one_letter_code
_entity_poly.pdbx_strand_id
1 'polypeptide(L)'
;MYQTRLCIKVDDKACSRHTNMCRARQRVITTEDDANVFLVEKIIGRKAISRNKDGTRNFVSLVKWLNYPVEDSTWEPKENIEPHTEALLARYEKERVEQNLSRAAKVVILKEYADHFDMDGNPLVKSGQ
;
A
#
# COMPACT_ATOMS: atom_id res chain seq x y z
N MET A 1 -15.18 13.01 8.98
CA MET A 1 -14.65 12.29 10.14
C MET A 1 -13.59 11.34 9.63
N TYR A 2 -12.32 11.60 9.93
CA TYR A 2 -11.21 10.78 9.42
C TYR A 2 -11.16 9.50 10.24
N GLN A 3 -11.69 8.41 9.70
CA GLN A 3 -11.73 7.12 10.35
C GLN A 3 -10.34 6.49 10.26
N THR A 4 -9.60 6.58 11.35
CA THR A 4 -8.27 6.01 11.54
C THR A 4 -8.33 4.48 11.43
N ARG A 5 -7.52 3.90 10.55
CA ARG A 5 -7.36 2.45 10.39
C ARG A 5 -6.05 2.04 11.08
N LEU A 6 -5.96 0.81 11.55
CA LEU A 6 -4.81 0.24 12.26
C LEU A 6 -4.69 -1.21 11.79
N CYS A 7 -3.48 -1.72 11.50
CA CYS A 7 -3.24 -3.11 11.12
C CYS A 7 -2.69 -3.91 12.33
N ILE A 8 -2.96 -5.23 12.38
CA ILE A 8 -2.52 -6.12 13.46
C ILE A 8 -1.87 -7.41 12.91
N LYS A 9 -0.67 -7.66 13.45
CA LYS A 9 0.14 -8.88 13.73
C LYS A 9 0.22 -10.02 12.72
N VAL A 10 1.46 -10.29 12.33
CA VAL A 10 1.94 -11.60 11.83
C VAL A 10 2.48 -12.39 13.04
N ASP A 11 1.93 -13.57 13.33
CA ASP A 11 2.45 -14.47 14.37
C ASP A 11 3.43 -15.48 13.76
N ASP A 12 4.70 -15.37 14.13
CA ASP A 12 5.85 -16.08 13.55
C ASP A 12 6.23 -17.31 14.40
N LYS A 13 5.30 -18.25 14.59
CA LYS A 13 5.62 -19.50 15.30
C LYS A 13 5.26 -20.75 14.50
N ALA A 14 6.28 -21.22 13.77
CA ALA A 14 6.81 -22.59 13.77
C ALA A 14 7.15 -23.07 12.37
N CYS A 15 8.44 -23.24 12.07
CA CYS A 15 8.84 -24.21 11.05
C CYS A 15 10.20 -24.82 11.41
N SER A 16 10.17 -25.86 12.24
CA SER A 16 11.33 -26.73 12.45
C SER A 16 11.53 -27.63 11.23
N ARG A 17 12.63 -27.35 10.51
CA ARG A 17 13.44 -28.26 9.69
C ARG A 17 12.83 -28.88 8.43
N HIS A 18 13.47 -28.50 7.32
CA HIS A 18 13.83 -29.32 6.15
C HIS A 18 12.71 -30.07 5.40
N THR A 19 12.13 -29.41 4.41
CA THR A 19 12.36 -29.68 2.98
C THR A 19 11.39 -28.83 2.15
N ASN A 20 11.93 -28.07 1.19
CA ASN A 20 11.28 -27.48 0.01
C ASN A 20 9.74 -27.48 -0.08
N MET A 21 9.02 -26.79 0.82
CA MET A 21 7.64 -26.35 0.55
C MET A 21 7.14 -25.32 1.58
N CYS A 22 7.62 -24.08 1.54
CA CYS A 22 6.97 -22.97 2.26
C CYS A 22 6.92 -21.72 1.38
N ARG A 23 6.30 -21.81 0.20
CA ARG A 23 5.48 -20.68 -0.26
C ARG A 23 4.25 -20.70 0.64
N ALA A 24 4.40 -20.16 1.85
CA ALA A 24 3.31 -20.02 2.79
C ALA A 24 2.19 -19.26 2.08
N ARG A 25 1.17 -20.00 1.62
CA ARG A 25 -0.12 -19.41 1.28
C ARG A 25 -0.57 -18.72 2.56
N GLN A 26 -0.55 -17.39 2.56
CA GLN A 26 -1.10 -16.59 3.65
C GLN A 26 -2.54 -17.04 3.85
N ARG A 27 -2.80 -17.81 4.91
CA ARG A 27 -4.15 -18.17 5.31
C ARG A 27 -4.69 -16.99 6.09
N VAL A 28 -5.56 -16.23 5.45
CA VAL A 28 -6.28 -15.13 6.10
C VAL A 28 -7.31 -15.75 7.03
N ILE A 29 -7.19 -15.50 8.33
CA ILE A 29 -8.20 -15.84 9.33
C ILE A 29 -8.87 -14.52 9.69
N THR A 30 -10.16 -14.40 9.39
CA THR A 30 -10.97 -13.21 9.72
C THR A 30 -11.93 -13.56 10.85
N THR A 31 -11.95 -12.77 11.91
CA THR A 31 -12.99 -12.79 12.95
C THR A 31 -14.07 -11.75 12.66
N GLU A 32 -15.19 -11.77 13.39
CA GLU A 32 -16.28 -10.80 13.21
C GLU A 32 -15.85 -9.35 13.51
N ASP A 33 -14.86 -9.15 14.38
CA ASP A 33 -14.25 -7.86 14.70
C ASP A 33 -13.32 -7.35 13.58
N ASP A 34 -12.91 -8.21 12.63
CA ASP A 34 -11.98 -7.90 11.55
C ASP A 34 -12.67 -7.40 10.27
N ALA A 35 -13.97 -7.12 10.29
CA ALA A 35 -14.74 -6.69 9.12
C ALA A 35 -14.17 -5.45 8.38
N ASN A 36 -13.28 -4.69 9.04
CA ASN A 36 -12.63 -3.49 8.48
C ASN A 36 -11.11 -3.62 8.30
N VAL A 37 -10.56 -4.83 8.47
CA VAL A 37 -9.12 -5.11 8.31
C VAL A 37 -8.88 -5.76 6.96
N PHE A 38 -8.05 -5.12 6.13
CA PHE A 38 -7.70 -5.61 4.80
C PHE A 38 -6.20 -5.88 4.74
N LEU A 39 -5.82 -6.93 4.00
CA LEU A 39 -4.41 -7.25 3.80
C LEU A 39 -3.80 -6.37 2.71
N VAL A 40 -2.65 -5.79 3.02
CA VAL A 40 -1.87 -5.00 2.08
C VAL A 40 -1.03 -5.93 1.22
N GLU A 41 -1.17 -5.84 -0.10
CA GLU A 41 -0.31 -6.51 -1.06
C GLU A 41 0.98 -5.71 -1.26
N LYS A 42 0.83 -4.42 -1.58
CA LYS A 42 1.95 -3.54 -1.97
C LYS A 42 1.60 -2.06 -1.80
N ILE A 43 2.60 -1.23 -1.54
CA ILE A 43 2.49 0.22 -1.75
C ILE A 43 2.92 0.52 -3.18
N ILE A 44 2.02 1.11 -3.96
CA ILE A 44 2.21 1.32 -5.40
C ILE A 44 2.41 2.79 -5.77
N GLY A 45 2.23 3.71 -4.82
CA GLY A 45 2.38 5.14 -5.06
C GLY A 45 2.42 5.99 -3.80
N ARG A 46 2.71 7.29 -3.99
CA ARG A 46 2.68 8.35 -2.98
C ARG A 46 2.04 9.61 -3.53
N LYS A 47 1.36 10.37 -2.67
CA LYS A 47 0.75 11.66 -3.01
C LYS A 47 1.01 12.68 -1.91
N ALA A 48 1.55 13.84 -2.29
CA ALA A 48 1.72 14.98 -1.41
C ALA A 48 0.35 15.65 -1.16
N ILE A 49 -0.07 15.72 0.09
CA ILE A 49 -1.39 16.27 0.48
C ILE A 49 -1.28 17.70 1.00
N SER A 50 -0.21 18.00 1.75
CA SER A 50 -0.01 19.31 2.36
C SER A 50 1.46 19.56 2.64
N ARG A 51 1.79 20.81 2.92
CA ARG A 51 3.07 21.20 3.48
C ARG A 51 2.88 21.49 4.96
N ASN A 52 3.79 20.98 5.76
CA ASN A 52 3.91 21.32 7.17
C ASN A 52 4.49 22.73 7.31
N LYS A 53 4.34 23.28 8.52
CA LYS A 53 4.87 24.61 8.88
C LYS A 53 6.40 24.68 8.79
N ASP A 54 7.08 23.56 8.97
CA ASP A 54 8.53 23.40 8.86
C ASP A 54 9.02 23.29 7.40
N GLY A 55 8.12 23.37 6.42
CA GLY A 55 8.44 23.22 4.99
C GLY A 55 8.50 21.77 4.50
N THR A 56 8.38 20.78 5.38
CA THR A 56 8.27 19.37 5.00
C THR A 56 6.92 19.08 4.35
N ARG A 57 6.80 17.96 3.64
CA ARG A 57 5.57 17.56 2.96
C ARG A 57 4.95 16.38 3.69
N ASN A 58 3.63 16.43 3.88
CA ASN A 58 2.85 15.28 4.29
C ASN A 58 2.44 14.46 3.07
N PHE A 59 2.48 13.14 3.23
CA PHE A 59 2.19 12.21 2.16
C PHE A 59 1.19 11.15 2.61
N VAL A 60 0.37 10.72 1.67
CA VAL A 60 -0.41 9.48 1.74
C VAL A 60 0.16 8.48 0.74
N SER A 61 -0.01 7.20 1.01
CA SER A 61 0.49 6.09 0.20
C SER A 61 -0.67 5.42 -0.53
N LEU A 62 -0.49 5.06 -1.79
CA LEU A 62 -1.48 4.31 -2.55
C LEU A 62 -1.28 2.82 -2.25
N VAL A 63 -2.29 2.22 -1.59
CA VAL A 63 -2.24 0.85 -1.10
C VAL A 63 -2.97 -0.06 -2.07
N LYS A 64 -2.24 -1.03 -2.61
CA LYS A 64 -2.83 -2.16 -3.34
C LYS A 64 -3.26 -3.22 -2.33
N TRP A 65 -4.56 -3.49 -2.28
CA TRP A 65 -5.14 -4.49 -1.40
C TRP A 65 -5.00 -5.90 -2.00
N LEU A 66 -4.71 -6.88 -1.14
CA LEU A 66 -4.52 -8.27 -1.54
C LEU A 66 -5.83 -8.87 -2.07
N ASN A 67 -5.78 -9.47 -3.26
CA ASN A 67 -6.94 -10.05 -3.96
C ASN A 67 -8.00 -9.04 -4.44
N TYR A 68 -7.72 -7.74 -4.39
CA TYR A 68 -8.57 -6.72 -5.01
C TYR A 68 -7.94 -6.23 -6.31
N PRO A 69 -8.73 -5.69 -7.25
CA PRO A 69 -8.20 -5.04 -8.45
C PRO A 69 -7.37 -3.79 -8.09
N VAL A 70 -6.55 -3.31 -9.04
CA VAL A 70 -5.70 -2.12 -8.83
C VAL A 70 -6.55 -0.86 -8.69
N GLU A 71 -7.67 -0.82 -9.39
CA GLU A 71 -8.66 0.25 -9.37
C GLU A 71 -9.28 0.48 -7.99
N ASP A 72 -9.32 -0.56 -7.14
CA ASP A 72 -9.80 -0.49 -5.75
C ASP A 72 -8.70 -0.02 -4.77
N SER A 73 -7.51 0.32 -5.26
CA SER A 73 -6.44 0.85 -4.42
C SER A 73 -6.83 2.21 -3.83
N THR A 74 -6.52 2.43 -2.55
CA THR A 74 -6.89 3.66 -1.84
C THR A 74 -5.67 4.41 -1.32
N TRP A 75 -5.81 5.72 -1.17
CA TRP A 75 -4.79 6.60 -0.60
C TRP A 75 -4.90 6.60 0.93
N GLU A 76 -3.98 5.90 1.59
CA GLU A 76 -3.98 5.72 3.04
C GLU A 76 -2.85 6.53 3.72
N PRO A 77 -3.10 7.13 4.89
CA PRO A 77 -2.06 7.70 5.72
C PRO A 77 -1.19 6.59 6.33
N LYS A 78 0.02 6.92 6.81
CA LYS A 78 0.98 5.91 7.30
C LYS A 78 0.44 5.13 8.49
N GLU A 79 -0.32 5.80 9.34
CA GLU A 79 -0.95 5.28 10.53
C GLU A 79 -1.89 4.11 10.21
N ASN A 80 -2.47 4.10 9.01
CA ASN A 80 -3.37 3.04 8.52
C ASN A 80 -2.64 1.76 8.06
N ILE A 81 -1.31 1.81 7.93
CA ILE A 81 -0.48 0.70 7.41
C ILE A 81 0.36 0.06 8.54
N GLU A 82 0.40 0.68 9.72
CA GLU A 82 1.14 0.18 10.88
C GLU A 82 0.61 -1.19 11.33
N PRO A 83 1.47 -2.17 11.66
CA PRO A 83 2.90 -2.02 11.95
C PRO A 83 3.83 -2.26 10.75
N HIS A 84 3.31 -2.58 9.57
CA HIS A 84 4.12 -3.04 8.43
C HIS A 84 4.60 -1.90 7.51
N THR A 85 4.35 -0.66 7.90
CA THR A 85 4.62 0.55 7.11
C THR A 85 6.07 0.64 6.65
N GLU A 86 7.04 0.40 7.52
CA GLU A 86 8.46 0.54 7.18
C GLU A 86 8.89 -0.41 6.06
N ALA A 87 8.54 -1.69 6.18
CA ALA A 87 8.90 -2.71 5.20
C ALA A 87 8.24 -2.46 3.84
N LEU A 88 6.96 -2.05 3.85
CA LEU A 88 6.20 -1.74 2.63
C LEU A 88 6.74 -0.47 1.94
N LEU A 89 7.04 0.57 2.70
CA LEU A 89 7.62 1.80 2.18
C LEU A 89 9.04 1.59 1.64
N ALA A 90 9.84 0.77 2.31
CA ALA A 90 11.19 0.44 1.84
C ALA A 90 11.17 -0.27 0.48
N ARG A 91 10.25 -1.22 0.29
CA ARG A 91 10.03 -1.89 -1.00
C ARG A 91 9.62 -0.91 -2.09
N TYR A 92 8.62 -0.08 -1.80
CA TYR A 92 8.18 0.96 -2.73
C TYR A 92 9.32 1.90 -3.13
N GLU A 93 10.10 2.40 -2.17
CA GLU A 93 11.18 3.34 -2.46
C GLU A 93 12.28 2.71 -3.32
N LYS A 94 12.58 1.43 -3.10
CA LYS A 94 13.53 0.67 -3.94
C LYS A 94 13.06 0.65 -5.40
N GLU A 95 11.83 0.23 -5.64
CA GLU A 95 11.27 0.13 -6.99
C GLU A 95 11.12 1.51 -7.66
N ARG A 96 10.74 2.53 -6.88
CA ARG A 96 10.66 3.92 -7.32
C ARG A 96 12.01 4.41 -7.85
N VAL A 97 13.10 4.09 -7.15
CA VAL A 97 14.47 4.42 -7.56
C VAL A 97 14.90 3.63 -8.79
N GLU A 98 14.61 2.32 -8.83
CA GLU A 98 14.90 1.47 -10.00
C GLU A 98 14.19 1.98 -11.27
N GLN A 99 12.97 2.50 -11.12
CA GLN A 99 12.20 3.09 -12.22
C GLN A 99 12.58 4.56 -12.52
N ASN A 100 13.54 5.12 -11.80
CA ASN A 100 14.01 6.51 -11.90
C ASN A 100 12.88 7.55 -11.76
N LEU A 101 11.96 7.30 -10.84
CA LEU A 101 10.85 8.22 -10.56
C LEU A 101 11.29 9.29 -9.55
N SER A 102 10.98 10.56 -9.82
CA SER A 102 11.36 11.67 -8.94
C SER A 102 10.38 11.87 -7.78
N ARG A 103 10.89 12.20 -6.58
CA ARG A 103 10.08 12.59 -5.42
C ARG A 103 9.52 14.02 -5.49
N ALA A 104 9.93 14.80 -6.50
CA ALA A 104 9.54 16.19 -6.62
C ALA A 104 8.06 16.35 -6.99
N ALA A 105 7.51 15.40 -7.75
CA ALA A 105 6.14 15.41 -8.21
C ALA A 105 5.13 15.31 -7.06
N LYS A 106 3.93 15.84 -7.31
CA LYS A 106 2.81 15.78 -6.36
C LYS A 106 2.33 14.35 -6.17
N VAL A 107 2.19 13.61 -7.27
CA VAL A 107 1.79 12.20 -7.30
C VAL A 107 2.90 11.41 -7.99
N VAL A 108 3.27 10.28 -7.41
CA VAL A 108 4.24 9.34 -8.00
C VAL A 108 3.66 7.96 -7.83
N ILE A 109 3.42 7.27 -8.95
CA ILE A 109 2.90 5.90 -9.01
C ILE A 109 3.92 5.08 -9.79
N LEU A 110 4.15 3.82 -9.39
CA LEU A 110 5.02 2.92 -10.13
C LEU A 110 4.48 2.72 -11.55
N LYS A 111 5.40 2.67 -12.53
CA LYS A 111 5.07 2.63 -13.97
C LYS A 111 4.11 1.51 -14.34
N GLU A 112 4.26 0.35 -13.71
CA GLU A 112 3.42 -0.83 -13.95
C GLU A 112 1.94 -0.62 -13.57
N TYR A 113 1.64 0.37 -12.72
CA TYR A 113 0.27 0.70 -12.32
C TYR A 113 -0.20 2.05 -12.86
N ALA A 114 0.67 2.81 -13.52
CA ALA A 114 0.36 4.18 -13.94
C ALA A 114 -0.85 4.25 -14.89
N ASP A 115 -1.05 3.22 -15.72
CA ASP A 115 -2.17 3.15 -16.69
C ASP A 115 -3.55 2.98 -16.03
N HIS A 116 -3.61 2.71 -14.72
CA HIS A 116 -4.86 2.61 -13.97
C HIS A 116 -5.28 3.95 -13.32
N PHE A 117 -4.43 4.98 -13.35
CA PHE A 117 -4.66 6.24 -12.63
C PHE A 117 -4.46 7.46 -13.54
N ASP A 118 -5.22 8.52 -13.26
CA ASP A 118 -5.02 9.82 -13.89
C ASP A 118 -3.80 10.56 -13.29
N MET A 119 -3.51 11.76 -13.83
CA MET A 119 -2.40 12.62 -13.38
C MET A 119 -2.54 13.11 -11.92
N ASP A 120 -3.76 13.11 -11.38
CA ASP A 120 -4.05 13.46 -9.98
C ASP A 120 -4.04 12.24 -9.04
N GLY A 121 -3.86 11.04 -9.59
CA GLY A 121 -3.86 9.78 -8.88
C GLY A 121 -5.25 9.24 -8.56
N ASN A 122 -6.29 9.64 -9.30
CA ASN A 122 -7.61 9.03 -9.20
C ASN A 122 -7.69 7.83 -10.16
N PRO A 123 -8.41 6.75 -9.80
CA PRO A 123 -8.56 5.61 -10.69
C PRO A 123 -9.27 6.03 -11.98
N LEU A 124 -8.73 5.60 -13.12
CA LEU A 124 -9.41 5.72 -14.40
C LEU A 124 -10.57 4.74 -14.37
N VAL A 125 -11.77 5.24 -14.04
CA VAL A 125 -13.00 4.46 -14.17
C VAL A 125 -13.03 3.95 -15.60
N LYS A 126 -12.96 2.62 -15.80
CA LYS A 126 -13.27 2.07 -17.11
C LYS A 126 -14.72 2.45 -17.36
N SER A 127 -14.92 3.40 -18.26
CA SER A 127 -16.23 3.82 -18.74
C SER A 127 -16.97 2.54 -19.15
N GLY A 128 -17.86 2.09 -18.28
CA GLY A 128 -18.74 0.97 -18.57
C GLY A 128 -19.67 1.40 -19.69
N GLN A 129 -19.48 0.79 -20.85
CA GLN A 129 -20.52 0.62 -21.87
C GLN A 129 -21.60 -0.32 -21.34
#